data_AF-A0A9X2NEI5-F1
#
_entry.id   AF-A0A9X2NEI5-F1
#
_cell.length_a   1.000
_cell.length_b   1.000
_cell.length_c   1.000
_cell.angle_alpha   90.00
_cell.angle_beta   90.00
_cell.angle_gamma   90.00
#
_symmetry.space_group_name_H-M   'P 1'
#
loop_
_entity.id
_entity.type
_entity.pdbx_description
1 polymer ?
#
loop_
_entity_poly.entity_id
_entity_poly.type
_entity_poly.pdbx_seq_one_letter_code
_entity_poly.pdbx_strand_id
1 'polypeptide(L)'
;MGRVIAAGVALGLCVVLLGAPPASADSGSLGVRVSIDKEPIADATVPIDPAKQVELQVVATNSGNAPVKVRSVRLSGVALALTFFAYDTTAPFEVPARGTVTRTFVLDLGDLAGQATGLLPSSVELLDAQRVTLGEATTVADVRGSVWSVYGVFGLAMLVLTVLAWLTALLALARHRLAPNRWRRGLRFLPAGFGTGLVAVITLSVLRLVPPEPAIELPVVLGAAAIAFLLGYLTPHPAPPRVVTDSDRTVRLAVPPTQEFTR
;
A
#
# COMPACT_ATOMS: atom_id res chain seq x y z
N MET A 1 -29.52 15.72 -20.29
CA MET A 1 -28.08 15.70 -20.66
C MET A 1 -27.21 16.56 -19.72
N GLY A 2 -27.66 17.70 -19.18
CA GLY A 2 -26.85 18.56 -18.30
C GLY A 2 -26.36 17.94 -16.97
N ARG A 3 -27.09 16.96 -16.40
CA ARG A 3 -26.70 16.31 -15.12
C ARG A 3 -25.53 15.31 -15.28
N VAL A 4 -25.32 14.79 -16.48
CA VAL A 4 -24.22 13.84 -16.77
C VAL A 4 -22.91 14.60 -17.04
N ILE A 5 -23.02 15.79 -17.64
CA ILE A 5 -21.89 16.69 -17.88
C ILE A 5 -21.39 17.28 -16.55
N ALA A 6 -22.28 17.67 -15.64
CA ALA A 6 -21.91 18.16 -14.31
C ALA A 6 -21.16 17.10 -13.47
N ALA A 7 -21.57 15.82 -13.55
CA ALA A 7 -20.88 14.72 -12.86
C ALA A 7 -19.49 14.43 -13.47
N GLY A 8 -19.35 14.53 -14.80
CA GLY A 8 -18.06 14.38 -15.48
C GLY A 8 -17.08 15.51 -15.17
N VAL A 9 -17.56 16.75 -15.07
CA VAL A 9 -16.74 17.91 -14.69
C VAL A 9 -16.33 17.85 -13.22
N ALA A 10 -17.21 17.41 -12.31
CA ALA A 10 -16.88 17.24 -10.89
C ALA A 10 -15.86 16.10 -10.64
N LEU A 11 -15.94 15.00 -11.38
CA LEU A 11 -14.95 13.92 -11.33
C LEU A 11 -13.60 14.34 -11.95
N GLY A 12 -13.62 15.09 -13.05
CA GLY A 12 -12.42 15.66 -13.65
C GLY A 12 -11.71 16.66 -12.73
N LEU A 13 -12.46 17.49 -12.00
CA LEU A 13 -11.90 18.44 -11.04
C LEU A 13 -11.27 17.74 -9.82
N CYS A 14 -11.85 16.62 -9.36
CA CYS A 14 -11.27 15.83 -8.25
C CYS A 14 -9.94 15.17 -8.64
N VAL A 15 -9.81 14.69 -9.88
CA VAL A 15 -8.55 14.08 -10.36
C VAL A 15 -7.44 15.13 -10.50
N VAL A 16 -7.77 16.36 -10.88
CA VAL A 16 -6.79 17.46 -10.97
C VAL A 16 -6.41 18.01 -9.59
N LEU A 17 -7.32 18.02 -8.62
CA LEU A 17 -7.03 18.45 -7.24
C LEU A 17 -6.25 17.40 -6.42
N LEU A 18 -6.34 16.11 -6.79
CA LEU A 18 -5.53 15.02 -6.20
C LEU A 18 -4.14 14.88 -6.84
N GLY A 19 -3.88 15.58 -7.95
CA GLY A 19 -2.60 15.59 -8.65
C GLY A 19 -1.67 16.74 -8.26
N ALA A 20 -2.05 17.56 -7.27
CA ALA A 20 -1.12 18.52 -6.69
C ALA A 20 0.03 17.72 -6.06
N PRO A 21 1.30 17.96 -6.46
CA PRO A 21 2.42 17.40 -5.71
C PRO A 21 2.22 17.82 -4.24
N PRO A 22 2.45 16.92 -3.26
CA PRO A 22 2.41 17.32 -1.87
C PRO A 22 3.30 18.56 -1.76
N ALA A 23 2.75 19.63 -1.18
CA ALA A 23 3.57 20.78 -0.83
C ALA A 23 4.68 20.23 0.04
N SER A 24 5.91 20.19 -0.49
CA SER A 24 7.10 19.84 0.27
C SER A 24 7.18 20.89 1.37
N ALA A 25 6.73 20.51 2.58
CA ALA A 25 6.99 21.30 3.76
C ALA A 25 8.51 21.46 3.84
N ASP A 26 8.98 22.69 3.94
CA ASP A 26 10.38 23.02 4.13
C ASP A 26 10.86 22.24 5.36
N SER A 27 11.57 21.15 5.11
CA SER A 27 11.78 20.07 6.06
C SER A 27 12.90 20.46 7.01
N GLY A 28 12.53 21.25 8.01
CA GLY A 28 13.34 21.49 9.20
C GLY A 28 14.29 22.69 9.13
N SER A 29 14.53 23.31 10.28
CA SER A 29 15.51 24.39 10.45
C SER A 29 16.98 23.91 10.44
N LEU A 30 17.20 22.59 10.40
CA LEU A 30 18.52 21.96 10.44
C LEU A 30 18.78 21.17 9.15
N GLY A 31 19.94 21.40 8.55
CA GLY A 31 20.50 20.49 7.55
C GLY A 31 21.04 19.24 8.25
N VAL A 32 20.56 18.06 7.87
CA VAL A 32 20.93 16.79 8.51
C VAL A 32 21.70 15.92 7.52
N ARG A 33 22.85 15.41 7.95
CA ARG A 33 23.56 14.32 7.27
C ARG A 33 23.70 13.16 8.24
N VAL A 34 23.43 11.96 7.75
CA VAL A 34 23.44 10.76 8.58
C VAL A 34 24.28 9.69 7.91
N SER A 35 25.02 8.95 8.71
CA SER A 35 25.70 7.73 8.33
C SER A 35 25.33 6.59 9.27
N ILE A 36 25.24 5.40 8.72
CA ILE A 36 25.02 4.15 9.44
C ILE A 36 26.27 3.29 9.22
N ASP A 37 26.91 2.84 10.30
CA ASP A 37 28.15 2.05 10.25
C ASP A 37 29.24 2.70 9.38
N LYS A 38 29.30 4.04 9.41
CA LYS A 38 30.21 4.92 8.64
C LYS A 38 29.88 5.07 7.15
N GLU A 39 28.79 4.47 6.67
CA GLU A 39 28.30 4.64 5.30
C GLU A 39 27.21 5.73 5.26
N PRO A 40 27.32 6.77 4.40
CA PRO A 40 26.29 7.80 4.30
C PRO A 40 24.97 7.22 3.77
N ILE A 41 23.85 7.62 4.36
CA ILE A 41 22.54 7.05 4.01
C ILE A 41 21.87 7.71 2.80
N ALA A 42 22.35 8.88 2.39
CA ALA A 42 21.75 9.69 1.33
C ALA A 42 21.80 8.95 -0.02
N ASP A 43 20.63 8.77 -0.64
CA ASP A 43 20.43 8.05 -1.92
C ASP A 43 21.00 6.61 -1.93
N ALA A 44 21.21 6.02 -0.75
CA ALA A 44 21.78 4.70 -0.58
C ALA A 44 20.73 3.70 -0.05
N THR A 45 20.95 2.42 -0.34
CA THR A 45 20.26 1.32 0.34
C THR A 45 21.19 0.76 1.41
N VAL A 46 20.79 0.90 2.67
CA VAL A 46 21.63 0.51 3.82
C VAL A 46 21.19 -0.84 4.38
N PRO A 47 22.05 -1.86 4.43
CA PRO A 47 21.71 -3.14 5.04
C PRO A 47 21.63 -3.00 6.56
N ILE A 48 20.51 -3.44 7.13
CA ILE A 48 20.31 -3.50 8.58
C ILE A 48 20.16 -4.96 8.99
N ASP A 49 21.10 -5.43 9.80
CA ASP A 49 21.10 -6.75 10.42
C ASP A 49 20.58 -6.63 11.86
N PRO A 50 19.36 -7.10 12.17
CA PRO A 50 18.79 -7.01 13.52
C PRO A 50 19.63 -7.73 14.60
N ALA A 51 20.50 -8.67 14.22
CA ALA A 51 21.35 -9.38 15.15
C ALA A 51 22.60 -8.58 15.58
N LYS A 52 22.80 -7.39 15.00
CA LYS A 52 23.96 -6.53 15.26
C LYS A 52 23.51 -5.17 15.75
N GLN A 53 24.33 -4.60 16.62
CA GLN A 53 24.22 -3.18 16.95
C GLN A 53 24.65 -2.35 15.75
N VAL A 54 23.99 -1.22 15.56
CA VAL A 54 24.22 -0.30 14.45
C VAL A 54 24.71 1.03 15.00
N GLU A 55 25.78 1.57 14.41
CA GLU A 55 26.29 2.89 14.75
C GLU A 55 25.63 3.96 13.87
N LEU A 56 24.71 4.74 14.44
CA LEU A 56 24.07 5.88 13.79
C LEU A 56 24.85 7.17 14.12
N GLN A 57 25.54 7.72 13.13
CA GLN A 57 26.19 9.02 13.24
C GLN A 57 25.35 10.10 12.57
N VAL A 58 25.02 11.15 13.32
CA VAL A 58 24.22 12.29 12.90
C VAL A 58 25.09 13.54 12.92
N VAL A 59 25.15 14.24 11.80
CA VAL A 59 25.77 15.56 11.65
C VAL A 59 24.66 16.57 11.39
N ALA A 60 24.35 17.39 12.40
CA ALA A 60 23.33 18.42 12.33
C ALA A 60 23.97 19.79 12.09
N THR A 61 23.51 20.52 11.09
CA THR A 61 24.01 21.86 10.72
C THR A 61 22.89 22.88 10.84
N ASN A 62 23.09 23.89 11.68
CA ASN A 62 22.15 24.98 11.88
C ASN A 62 22.57 26.20 11.05
N SER A 63 21.83 26.49 9.99
CA SER A 63 22.05 27.67 9.15
C SER A 63 21.37 28.93 9.72
N GLY A 64 20.58 28.79 10.78
CA GLY A 64 19.87 29.88 11.46
C GLY A 64 20.75 30.73 12.38
N ASN A 65 20.13 31.78 12.91
CA ASN A 65 20.77 32.77 13.78
C ASN A 65 20.53 32.55 15.28
N ALA A 66 19.75 31.52 15.65
CA ALA A 66 19.48 31.15 17.04
C ALA A 66 19.84 29.68 17.26
N PRO A 67 20.27 29.29 18.47
CA PRO A 67 20.53 27.90 18.77
C PRO A 67 19.26 27.05 18.70
N VAL A 68 19.38 25.82 18.22
CA VAL A 68 18.28 24.86 18.10
C VAL A 68 18.53 23.69 19.04
N LYS A 69 17.52 23.36 19.86
CA LYS A 69 17.60 22.25 20.82
C LYS A 69 16.96 21.00 20.23
N VAL A 70 17.76 19.96 20.07
CA VAL A 70 17.32 18.62 19.68
C VAL A 70 17.11 17.81 20.96
N ARG A 71 15.97 17.13 21.08
CA ARG A 71 15.64 16.27 22.22
C ARG A 71 15.92 14.80 21.93
N SER A 72 15.52 14.34 20.75
CA SER A 72 15.61 12.94 20.38
C SER A 72 15.86 12.76 18.90
N VAL A 73 16.43 11.62 18.55
CA VAL A 73 16.61 11.16 17.17
C VAL A 73 15.71 9.96 16.96
N ARG A 74 14.92 9.98 15.90
CA ARG A 74 14.02 8.88 15.51
C ARG A 74 14.55 8.22 14.25
N LEU A 75 14.71 6.90 14.29
CA LEU A 75 14.86 6.07 13.09
C LEU A 75 13.55 5.32 12.87
N SER A 76 12.89 5.53 11.74
CA SER A 76 11.65 4.84 11.41
C SER A 76 11.65 4.26 10.01
N GLY A 77 10.93 3.16 9.83
CA GLY A 77 10.69 2.53 8.53
C GLY A 77 9.20 2.42 8.24
N VAL A 78 8.82 2.81 7.03
CA VAL A 78 7.45 2.87 6.56
C VAL A 78 7.27 2.00 5.32
N ALA A 79 6.15 1.30 5.24
CA ALA A 79 5.69 0.69 4.00
C ALA A 79 4.18 0.87 3.88
N LEU A 80 3.68 1.15 2.67
CA LEU A 80 2.23 1.34 2.42
C LEU A 80 1.60 2.38 3.38
N ALA A 81 2.31 3.49 3.64
CA ALA A 81 1.93 4.53 4.59
C ALA A 81 1.73 4.09 6.07
N LEU A 82 2.22 2.90 6.43
CA LEU A 82 2.21 2.39 7.80
C LEU A 82 3.64 2.31 8.35
N THR A 83 3.84 2.80 9.56
CA THR A 83 5.12 2.67 10.28
C THR A 83 5.24 1.26 10.84
N PHE A 84 6.26 0.51 10.41
CA PHE A 84 6.52 -0.85 10.88
C PHE A 84 7.48 -0.89 12.05
N PHE A 85 8.42 0.04 12.09
CA PHE A 85 9.32 0.22 13.22
C PHE A 85 9.63 1.70 13.43
N ALA A 86 9.85 2.07 14.69
CA ALA A 86 10.30 3.39 15.09
C ALA A 86 11.15 3.26 16.35
N TYR A 87 12.42 3.67 16.28
CA TYR A 87 13.36 3.67 17.38
C TYR A 87 13.66 5.12 17.77
N ASP A 88 13.20 5.50 18.96
CA ASP A 88 13.41 6.83 19.52
C ASP A 88 14.59 6.81 20.50
N THR A 89 15.69 7.47 20.14
CA THR A 89 16.84 7.68 21.02
C THR A 89 16.76 9.06 21.64
N THR A 90 16.53 9.12 22.96
CA THR A 90 16.50 10.39 23.69
C THR A 90 17.91 10.76 24.14
N ALA A 91 18.51 11.72 23.45
CA ALA A 91 19.83 12.23 23.76
C ALA A 91 19.84 13.73 23.44
N PRO A 92 19.51 14.60 24.42
CA PRO A 92 19.36 16.01 24.15
C PRO A 92 20.71 16.65 23.84
N PHE A 93 20.74 17.45 22.77
CA PHE A 93 21.90 18.28 22.42
C PHE A 93 21.44 19.58 21.76
N GLU A 94 22.30 20.58 21.82
CA GLU A 94 22.04 21.90 21.23
C GLU A 94 22.97 22.09 20.04
N VAL A 95 22.42 22.58 18.92
CA VAL A 95 23.18 22.96 17.73
C VAL A 95 23.29 24.49 17.74
N PRO A 96 24.50 25.05 17.97
CA PRO A 96 24.70 26.49 18.00
C PRO A 96 24.25 27.16 16.70
N ALA A 97 23.89 28.44 16.78
CA ALA A 97 23.62 29.26 15.59
C ALA A 97 24.82 29.24 14.64
N ARG A 98 24.58 29.06 13.34
CA ARG A 98 25.64 28.94 12.31
C ARG A 98 26.66 27.83 12.58
N GLY A 99 26.33 26.86 13.42
CA GLY A 99 27.23 25.79 13.86
C GLY A 99 26.83 24.40 13.35
N THR A 100 27.76 23.46 13.50
CA THR A 100 27.55 22.04 13.21
C THR A 100 27.90 21.22 14.44
N VAL A 101 27.09 20.19 14.73
CA VAL A 101 27.32 19.25 15.82
C VAL A 101 27.21 17.84 15.29
N THR A 102 28.17 16.99 15.68
CA THR A 102 28.17 15.56 15.37
C THR A 102 27.84 14.76 16.63
N ARG A 103 26.91 13.81 16.52
CA ARG A 103 26.55 12.86 17.56
C ARG A 103 26.54 11.45 17.00
N THR A 104 27.01 10.51 17.81
CA THR A 104 26.99 9.09 17.48
C THR A 104 26.10 8.37 18.48
N PHE A 105 25.19 7.54 17.97
CA PHE A 105 24.27 6.72 18.74
C PHE A 105 24.49 5.26 18.38
N VAL A 106 24.53 4.38 19.38
CA VAL A 106 24.54 2.94 19.16
C VAL A 106 23.12 2.46 19.33
N LEU A 107 22.53 1.92 18.27
CA LEU A 107 21.18 1.39 18.27
C LEU A 107 21.20 -0.13 18.41
N ASP A 108 20.42 -0.65 19.35
CA ASP A 108 20.08 -2.07 19.41
C ASP A 108 18.74 -2.27 18.68
N LEU A 109 18.79 -3.04 17.58
CA LEU A 109 17.66 -3.28 16.70
C LEU A 109 17.17 -4.74 16.79
N GLY A 110 17.43 -5.44 17.90
CA GLY A 110 17.07 -6.85 18.08
C GLY A 110 15.60 -7.18 17.78
N ASP A 111 14.67 -6.29 18.14
CA ASP A 111 13.23 -6.48 17.89
C ASP A 111 12.84 -6.33 16.41
N LEU A 112 13.68 -5.69 15.59
CA LEU A 112 13.41 -5.43 14.18
C LEU A 112 13.22 -6.74 13.39
N ALA A 113 13.88 -7.82 13.80
CA ALA A 113 13.74 -9.14 13.18
C ALA A 113 12.29 -9.65 13.18
N GLY A 114 11.52 -9.34 14.23
CA GLY A 114 10.12 -9.71 14.37
C GLY A 114 9.16 -8.70 13.76
N GLN A 115 9.62 -7.49 13.39
CA GLN A 115 8.77 -6.39 12.94
C GLN A 115 8.75 -6.27 11.41
N ALA A 116 9.91 -6.31 10.76
CA ALA A 116 10.04 -6.04 9.33
C ALA A 116 11.06 -6.94 8.63
N THR A 117 10.93 -7.07 7.30
CA THR A 117 11.88 -7.75 6.42
C THR A 117 11.81 -7.17 5.02
N GLY A 118 12.94 -7.12 4.31
CA GLY A 118 13.03 -6.60 2.94
C GLY A 118 13.37 -5.12 2.88
N LEU A 119 13.10 -4.49 1.73
CA LEU A 119 13.36 -3.07 1.50
C LEU A 119 12.24 -2.21 2.09
N LEU A 120 12.60 -1.30 2.99
CA LEU A 120 11.69 -0.35 3.62
C LEU A 120 12.22 1.08 3.49
N PRO A 121 11.48 2.00 2.86
CA PRO A 121 11.69 3.44 2.99
C PRO A 121 11.83 3.80 4.46
N SER A 122 12.92 4.46 4.80
CA SER A 122 13.27 4.80 6.17
C SER A 122 13.71 6.24 6.28
N SER A 123 13.46 6.86 7.43
CA SER A 123 13.83 8.23 7.73
C SER A 123 14.56 8.29 9.06
N VAL A 124 15.51 9.22 9.15
CA VAL A 124 16.15 9.63 10.39
C VAL A 124 15.76 11.08 10.65
N GLU A 125 14.98 11.29 11.71
CA GLU A 125 14.41 12.58 12.07
C GLU A 125 15.04 13.11 13.36
N LEU A 126 15.35 14.40 13.39
CA LEU A 126 15.71 15.11 14.61
C LEU A 126 14.48 15.79 15.16
N LEU A 127 14.14 15.50 16.41
CA LEU A 127 12.90 15.96 17.04
C LEU A 127 13.20 16.93 18.19
N ASP A 128 12.35 17.95 18.32
CA ASP A 128 12.38 18.89 19.43
C ASP A 128 11.64 18.36 20.67
N ALA A 129 11.45 19.22 21.69
CA ALA A 129 10.74 18.83 22.90
C ALA A 129 9.24 18.55 22.70
N GLN A 130 8.64 19.07 21.64
CA GLN A 130 7.25 18.90 21.23
C GLN A 130 7.08 17.78 20.19
N ARG A 131 8.16 17.08 19.84
CA ARG A 131 8.22 16.06 18.77
C ARG A 131 7.98 16.62 17.37
N VAL A 132 8.30 17.90 17.16
CA VAL A 132 8.31 18.52 15.83
C VAL A 132 9.63 18.18 15.14
N THR A 133 9.56 17.80 13.87
CA THR A 133 10.73 17.48 13.04
C THR A 133 11.53 18.76 12.74
N LEU A 134 12.76 18.79 13.23
CA LEU A 134 13.73 19.87 13.04
C LEU A 134 14.62 19.67 11.81
N GLY A 135 14.68 18.44 11.31
CA GLY A 135 15.44 18.05 10.13
C GLY A 135 15.33 16.55 9.90
N GLU A 136 15.44 16.13 8.65
CA GLU A 136 15.19 14.76 8.21
C GLU A 136 16.24 14.33 7.19
N ALA A 137 16.61 13.05 7.22
CA ALA A 137 17.36 12.39 6.16
C ALA A 137 16.65 11.07 5.80
N THR A 138 16.32 10.90 4.52
CA THR A 138 15.63 9.71 4.00
C THR A 138 16.63 8.72 3.40
N THR A 139 16.28 7.44 3.43
CA THR A 139 17.08 6.34 2.89
C THR A 139 16.19 5.11 2.65
N VAL A 140 16.74 4.06 2.06
CA VAL A 140 16.09 2.74 1.98
C VAL A 140 16.84 1.77 2.88
N ALA A 141 16.15 1.20 3.87
CA ALA A 141 16.71 0.15 4.71
C ALA A 141 16.48 -1.23 4.08
N ASP A 142 17.55 -2.00 3.87
CA ASP A 142 17.47 -3.43 3.57
C ASP A 142 17.49 -4.23 4.88
N VAL A 143 16.30 -4.47 5.43
CA VAL A 143 16.11 -5.14 6.71
C VAL A 143 16.21 -6.65 6.55
N ARG A 144 17.19 -7.27 7.21
CA ARG A 144 17.41 -8.73 7.22
C ARG A 144 16.65 -9.42 8.36
N GLY A 145 15.36 -9.15 8.47
CA GLY A 145 14.50 -9.77 9.48
C GLY A 145 13.96 -11.14 9.08
N SER A 146 12.93 -11.57 9.80
CA SER A 146 12.25 -12.85 9.57
C SER A 146 11.10 -12.70 8.58
N VAL A 147 10.87 -13.73 7.76
CA VAL A 147 9.65 -13.86 6.93
C VAL A 147 8.38 -14.00 7.75
N TRP A 148 8.50 -14.38 9.02
CA TRP A 148 7.40 -14.44 9.99
C TRP A 148 7.23 -13.13 10.78
N SER A 149 7.91 -12.06 10.37
CA SER A 149 7.72 -10.73 10.95
C SER A 149 6.29 -10.21 10.76
N VAL A 150 5.91 -9.19 11.52
CA VAL A 150 4.60 -8.51 11.39
C VAL A 150 4.34 -8.10 9.94
N TYR A 151 5.35 -7.53 9.26
CA TYR A 151 5.26 -7.19 7.85
C TYR A 151 5.05 -8.41 6.94
N GLY A 152 5.80 -9.50 7.16
CA GLY A 152 5.67 -10.73 6.38
C GLY A 152 4.30 -11.40 6.55
N VAL A 153 3.79 -11.49 7.78
CA VAL A 153 2.46 -12.04 8.09
C VAL A 153 1.36 -11.15 7.52
N PHE A 154 1.52 -9.82 7.57
CA PHE A 154 0.61 -8.89 6.91
C PHE A 154 0.54 -9.14 5.39
N GLY A 155 1.70 -9.30 4.74
CA GLY A 155 1.77 -9.67 3.32
C GLY A 155 1.08 -10.99 3.01
N LEU A 156 1.26 -12.01 3.87
CA LEU A 156 0.61 -13.31 3.73
C LEU A 156 -0.92 -13.21 3.89
N ALA A 157 -1.40 -12.46 4.88
CA ALA A 157 -2.83 -12.23 5.06
C ALA A 157 -3.45 -11.51 3.85
N MET A 158 -2.76 -10.48 3.33
CA MET A 158 -3.15 -9.79 2.09
C MET A 158 -3.19 -10.74 0.89
N LEU A 159 -2.21 -11.65 0.76
CA LEU A 159 -2.22 -12.66 -0.29
C LEU A 159 -3.45 -13.57 -0.19
N VAL A 160 -3.76 -14.09 1.01
CA VAL A 160 -4.93 -14.94 1.22
C VAL A 160 -6.23 -14.20 0.88
N LEU A 161 -6.39 -12.96 1.34
CA LEU A 161 -7.56 -12.14 1.02
C LEU A 161 -7.67 -11.88 -0.48
N THR A 162 -6.55 -11.64 -1.16
CA THR A 162 -6.49 -11.44 -2.61
C THR A 162 -6.91 -12.70 -3.36
N VAL A 163 -6.42 -13.88 -2.95
CA VAL A 163 -6.82 -15.18 -3.52
C VAL A 163 -8.32 -15.40 -3.33
N LEU A 164 -8.86 -15.13 -2.13
CA LEU A 164 -10.30 -15.23 -1.88
C LEU A 164 -11.11 -14.24 -2.74
N ALA A 165 -10.62 -13.01 -2.92
CA ALA A 165 -11.26 -12.02 -3.80
C ALA A 165 -11.32 -12.53 -5.25
N TRP A 166 -10.22 -13.10 -5.76
CA TRP A 166 -10.20 -13.74 -7.08
C TRP A 166 -11.14 -14.93 -7.16
N LEU A 167 -11.12 -15.84 -6.18
CA LEU A 167 -12.01 -17.01 -6.15
C LEU A 167 -13.48 -16.59 -6.17
N THR A 168 -13.88 -15.59 -5.38
CA THR A 168 -15.28 -15.13 -5.37
C THR A 168 -15.70 -14.50 -6.69
N ALA A 169 -14.81 -13.75 -7.36
CA ALA A 169 -15.06 -13.16 -8.67
C ALA A 169 -15.16 -14.23 -9.77
N LEU A 170 -14.24 -15.19 -9.78
CA LEU A 170 -14.21 -16.30 -10.73
C LEU A 170 -15.36 -17.28 -10.53
N LEU A 171 -15.73 -17.60 -9.29
CA LEU A 171 -16.90 -18.42 -8.98
C LEU A 171 -18.20 -17.73 -9.40
N ALA A 172 -18.29 -16.41 -9.27
CA ALA A 172 -19.46 -15.66 -9.76
C ALA A 172 -19.57 -15.69 -11.29
N LEU A 173 -18.43 -15.60 -11.98
CA LEU A 173 -18.34 -15.79 -13.41
C LEU A 173 -18.77 -17.20 -13.82
N ALA A 174 -18.21 -18.24 -13.19
CA ALA A 174 -18.51 -19.64 -13.48
C ALA A 174 -19.98 -20.00 -13.20
N ARG A 175 -20.60 -19.40 -12.17
CA ARG A 175 -22.02 -19.60 -11.84
C ARG A 175 -22.97 -18.73 -12.66
N HIS A 176 -22.46 -17.99 -13.65
CA HIS A 176 -23.22 -17.02 -14.45
C HIS A 176 -24.01 -15.99 -13.62
N ARG A 177 -23.54 -15.67 -12.41
CA ARG A 177 -24.19 -14.71 -11.47
C ARG A 177 -23.64 -13.30 -11.60
N LEU A 178 -23.09 -12.96 -12.76
CA LEU A 178 -22.59 -11.62 -13.04
C LEU A 178 -23.75 -10.68 -13.39
N ALA A 179 -23.62 -9.41 -13.00
CA ALA A 179 -24.62 -8.41 -13.33
C ALA A 179 -24.72 -8.23 -14.86
N PRO A 180 -25.91 -7.96 -15.44
CA PRO A 180 -26.03 -7.67 -16.86
C PRO A 180 -25.27 -6.39 -17.26
N ASN A 181 -25.13 -5.44 -16.33
CA ASN A 181 -24.36 -4.22 -16.54
C ASN A 181 -22.84 -4.49 -16.49
N ARG A 182 -22.14 -4.22 -17.60
CA ARG A 182 -20.68 -4.37 -17.76
C ARG A 182 -19.89 -3.56 -16.73
N TRP A 183 -20.35 -2.37 -16.37
CA TRP A 183 -19.70 -1.53 -15.36
C TRP A 183 -19.71 -2.18 -13.98
N ARG A 184 -20.89 -2.70 -13.55
CA ARG A 184 -21.03 -3.41 -12.27
C ARG A 184 -20.19 -4.68 -12.22
N ARG A 185 -19.96 -5.32 -13.37
CA ARG A 185 -19.05 -6.48 -13.47
C ARG A 185 -17.60 -6.07 -13.28
N GLY A 186 -17.13 -5.03 -13.96
CA GLY A 186 -15.79 -4.48 -13.75
C GLY A 186 -15.55 -4.11 -12.28
N LEU A 187 -16.49 -3.40 -11.65
CA LEU A 187 -16.41 -3.04 -10.23
C LEU A 187 -16.27 -4.24 -9.29
N ARG A 188 -16.83 -5.41 -9.65
CA ARG A 188 -16.73 -6.63 -8.82
C ARG A 188 -15.32 -7.22 -8.80
N PHE A 189 -14.51 -6.96 -9.83
CA PHE A 189 -13.12 -7.46 -9.92
C PHE A 189 -12.11 -6.48 -9.32
N LEU A 190 -12.50 -5.24 -9.02
CA LEU A 190 -11.61 -4.24 -8.44
C LEU A 190 -10.92 -4.70 -7.14
N PRO A 191 -11.62 -5.27 -6.14
CA PRO A 191 -10.96 -5.69 -4.90
C PRO A 191 -9.83 -6.71 -5.14
N ALA A 192 -10.02 -7.61 -6.10
CA ALA A 192 -9.01 -8.59 -6.48
C ALA A 192 -7.80 -7.93 -7.15
N GLY A 193 -8.02 -6.94 -8.03
CA GLY A 193 -6.95 -6.18 -8.66
C GLY A 193 -6.15 -5.30 -7.69
N PHE A 194 -6.82 -4.59 -6.78
CA PHE A 194 -6.16 -3.84 -5.70
C PHE A 194 -5.30 -4.76 -4.83
N GLY A 195 -5.87 -5.89 -4.40
CA GLY A 195 -5.15 -6.90 -3.63
C GLY A 195 -3.91 -7.41 -4.38
N THR A 196 -4.04 -7.74 -5.67
CA THR A 196 -2.91 -8.19 -6.50
C THR A 196 -1.80 -7.15 -6.57
N GLY A 197 -2.13 -5.87 -6.77
CA GLY A 197 -1.15 -4.80 -6.79
C GLY A 197 -0.40 -4.65 -5.47
N LEU A 198 -1.12 -4.62 -4.34
CA LEU A 198 -0.52 -4.51 -3.01
C LEU A 198 0.38 -5.70 -2.70
N VAL A 199 -0.09 -6.92 -2.96
CA VAL A 199 0.69 -8.15 -2.79
C VAL A 199 1.95 -8.13 -3.64
N ALA A 200 1.87 -7.64 -4.88
CA ALA A 200 3.04 -7.52 -5.75
C ALA A 200 4.09 -6.57 -5.17
N VAL A 201 3.69 -5.38 -4.70
CA VAL A 201 4.59 -4.40 -4.08
C VAL A 201 5.27 -4.98 -2.83
N ILE A 202 4.50 -5.61 -1.94
CA ILE A 202 5.05 -6.27 -0.74
C ILE A 202 6.02 -7.39 -1.15
N THR A 203 5.66 -8.20 -2.13
CA THR A 203 6.51 -9.31 -2.60
C THR A 203 7.84 -8.79 -3.17
N LEU A 204 7.80 -7.74 -3.99
CA LEU A 204 9.00 -7.11 -4.54
C LEU A 204 9.89 -6.51 -3.44
N SER A 205 9.29 -5.91 -2.42
CA SER A 205 9.98 -5.38 -1.23
C SER A 205 10.68 -6.48 -0.44
N VAL A 206 9.97 -7.57 -0.13
CA VAL A 206 10.52 -8.73 0.61
C VAL A 206 11.61 -9.45 -0.17
N LEU A 207 11.44 -9.57 -1.50
CA LEU A 207 12.45 -10.13 -2.41
C LEU A 207 13.63 -9.18 -2.67
N ARG A 208 13.61 -7.98 -2.09
CA ARG A 208 14.66 -6.95 -2.22
C ARG A 208 14.90 -6.48 -3.64
N LEU A 209 13.84 -6.44 -4.44
CA LEU A 209 13.89 -6.00 -5.83
C LEU A 209 13.57 -4.51 -5.95
N VAL A 210 12.54 -4.05 -5.24
CA VAL A 210 12.03 -2.67 -5.36
C VAL A 210 11.47 -2.21 -4.01
N PRO A 211 11.86 -1.03 -3.50
CA PRO A 211 11.28 -0.48 -2.28
C PRO A 211 9.81 -0.06 -2.51
N PRO A 212 8.93 -0.22 -1.50
CA PRO A 212 7.53 0.18 -1.56
C PRO A 212 7.38 1.71 -1.41
N GLU A 213 7.90 2.46 -2.38
CA GLU A 213 7.76 3.91 -2.45
C GLU A 213 6.45 4.31 -3.12
N PRO A 214 5.79 5.41 -2.70
CA PRO A 214 4.53 5.86 -3.29
C PRO A 214 4.59 6.05 -4.82
N ALA A 215 5.75 6.45 -5.33
CA ALA A 215 5.99 6.65 -6.77
C ALA A 215 5.87 5.36 -7.59
N ILE A 216 6.14 4.20 -6.98
CA ILE A 216 6.08 2.88 -7.62
C ILE A 216 4.81 2.14 -7.21
N GLU A 217 4.47 2.21 -5.93
CA GLU A 217 3.30 1.56 -5.35
C GLU A 217 2.01 2.00 -6.06
N LEU A 218 1.78 3.31 -6.20
CA LEU A 218 0.54 3.83 -6.76
C LEU A 218 0.31 3.37 -8.21
N PRO A 219 1.29 3.49 -9.14
CA PRO A 219 1.12 2.97 -10.50
C PRO A 219 0.89 1.46 -10.55
N VAL A 220 1.60 0.67 -9.73
CA VAL A 220 1.47 -0.79 -9.72
C VAL A 220 0.08 -1.21 -9.23
N VAL A 221 -0.38 -0.62 -8.13
CA VAL A 221 -1.69 -0.92 -7.54
C VAL A 221 -2.83 -0.47 -8.46
N LEU A 222 -2.77 0.75 -8.98
CA LEU A 222 -3.78 1.26 -9.89
C LEU A 222 -3.78 0.52 -11.24
N GLY A 223 -2.60 0.14 -11.74
CA GLY A 223 -2.46 -0.66 -12.95
C GLY A 223 -3.10 -2.04 -12.80
N ALA A 224 -2.81 -2.75 -11.71
CA ALA A 224 -3.41 -4.05 -11.41
C ALA A 224 -4.94 -3.95 -11.23
N ALA A 225 -5.41 -2.92 -10.53
CA ALA A 225 -6.85 -2.64 -10.38
C ALA A 225 -7.54 -2.37 -11.73
N ALA A 226 -6.92 -1.56 -12.59
CA ALA A 226 -7.43 -1.26 -13.93
C ALA A 226 -7.49 -2.52 -14.80
N ILE A 227 -6.47 -3.36 -14.79
CA ILE A 227 -6.46 -4.64 -15.52
C ILE A 227 -7.58 -5.55 -15.01
N ALA A 228 -7.72 -5.73 -13.69
CA ALA A 228 -8.79 -6.56 -13.13
C ALA A 228 -10.19 -6.01 -13.47
N PHE A 229 -10.36 -4.69 -13.43
CA PHE A 229 -11.59 -4.03 -13.87
C PHE A 229 -11.90 -4.33 -15.33
N LEU A 230 -10.90 -4.21 -16.22
CA LEU A 230 -11.04 -4.51 -17.65
C LEU A 230 -11.39 -5.97 -17.88
N LEU A 231 -10.76 -6.90 -17.17
CA LEU A 231 -11.12 -8.32 -17.20
C LEU A 231 -12.59 -8.52 -16.82
N GLY A 232 -13.02 -7.93 -15.70
CA GLY A 232 -14.42 -7.96 -15.27
C GLY A 232 -15.38 -7.32 -16.29
N TYR A 233 -14.99 -6.23 -16.93
CA TYR A 233 -15.77 -5.51 -17.93
C TYR A 233 -15.93 -6.29 -19.25
N LEU A 234 -14.92 -7.08 -19.61
CA LEU A 234 -14.87 -7.86 -20.85
C LEU A 234 -15.44 -9.28 -20.71
N THR A 235 -15.75 -9.75 -19.49
CA THR A 235 -16.41 -11.07 -19.31
C THR A 235 -17.70 -11.24 -20.16
N PRO A 236 -18.08 -12.47 -20.55
CA PRO A 236 -19.26 -12.71 -21.38
C PRO A 236 -20.58 -12.27 -20.72
N HIS A 237 -21.61 -12.04 -21.54
CA HIS A 237 -22.95 -11.73 -21.04
C HIS A 237 -23.54 -12.94 -20.30
N PRO A 238 -24.21 -12.77 -19.16
CA PRO A 238 -25.03 -13.84 -18.57
C PRO A 238 -26.07 -14.27 -19.60
N ALA A 239 -26.28 -15.58 -19.76
CA ALA A 239 -27.32 -16.09 -20.65
C ALA A 239 -28.69 -15.52 -20.22
N PRO A 240 -29.57 -15.13 -21.17
CA PRO A 240 -30.89 -14.65 -20.83
C PRO A 240 -31.62 -15.71 -19.99
N PRO A 241 -32.51 -15.30 -19.05
CA PRO A 241 -33.36 -16.24 -18.34
C PRO A 241 -34.05 -17.13 -19.37
N ARG A 242 -34.05 -18.45 -19.17
CA ARG A 242 -34.79 -19.37 -20.03
C ARG A 242 -36.25 -18.92 -19.99
N VAL A 243 -36.74 -18.37 -21.09
CA VAL A 243 -38.15 -18.04 -21.24
C VAL A 243 -38.86 -19.38 -21.32
N VAL A 244 -39.53 -19.79 -20.24
CA VAL A 244 -40.46 -20.92 -20.27
C VAL A 244 -41.66 -20.44 -21.09
N THR A 245 -41.63 -20.70 -22.39
CA THR A 245 -42.80 -20.49 -23.25
C THR A 245 -43.87 -21.52 -22.89
N ASP A 246 -45.15 -21.18 -23.06
CA ASP A 246 -46.28 -22.06 -22.71
C ASP A 246 -46.25 -23.40 -23.48
N SER A 247 -45.48 -23.47 -24.58
CA SER A 247 -45.13 -24.67 -25.34
C SER A 247 -44.17 -25.64 -24.62
N ASP A 248 -43.45 -25.19 -23.59
CA ASP A 248 -42.56 -25.99 -22.74
C ASP A 248 -43.30 -26.49 -21.48
N ARG A 249 -44.53 -26.00 -21.27
CA ARG A 249 -45.47 -26.57 -20.29
C ARG A 249 -46.02 -27.85 -20.91
N THR A 250 -45.60 -29.00 -20.40
CA THR A 250 -46.25 -30.27 -20.70
C THR A 250 -47.68 -30.21 -20.18
N VAL A 251 -48.61 -29.75 -21.02
CA VAL A 251 -50.04 -29.90 -20.79
C VAL A 251 -50.31 -31.40 -20.81
N ARG A 252 -50.61 -31.99 -19.64
CA ARG A 252 -51.22 -33.31 -19.60
C ARG A 252 -52.53 -33.21 -20.36
N LEU A 253 -52.57 -33.71 -21.60
CA LEU A 253 -53.81 -33.96 -22.31
C LEU A 253 -54.62 -34.92 -21.44
N ALA A 254 -55.71 -34.42 -20.85
CA ALA A 254 -56.68 -35.28 -20.22
C ALA A 254 -57.26 -36.18 -21.33
N VAL A 255 -56.96 -37.48 -21.24
CA VAL A 255 -57.58 -38.49 -22.11
C VAL A 255 -59.08 -38.43 -21.84
N PRO A 256 -59.94 -38.14 -22.85
CA PRO A 256 -61.37 -38.12 -22.62
C PRO A 256 -61.82 -39.52 -22.18
N PRO A 257 -62.70 -39.63 -21.16
CA PRO A 257 -63.20 -40.92 -20.73
C PRO A 257 -63.89 -41.60 -21.91
N THR A 258 -63.48 -42.83 -22.16
CA THR A 258 -64.04 -43.72 -23.18
C THR A 258 -65.56 -43.74 -23.03
N GLN A 259 -66.30 -43.20 -24.01
CA GLN A 259 -67.74 -43.42 -24.05
C GLN A 259 -67.95 -44.91 -24.32
N GLU A 260 -68.34 -45.64 -23.29
CA GLU A 260 -68.84 -47.01 -23.44
C GLU A 260 -70.08 -46.98 -24.33
N PHE A 261 -69.94 -47.58 -25.51
CA PHE A 261 -71.05 -47.93 -26.39
C PHE A 261 -71.95 -48.94 -25.66
N THR A 262 -73.12 -48.52 -25.19
CA THR A 262 -74.19 -49.45 -24.79
C THR A 262 -75.12 -49.67 -25.99
N ARG A 263 -75.35 -50.95 -26.30
CA ARG A 263 -76.12 -51.47 -27.42
C ARG A 263 -77.57 -51.71 -27.02
#